data_AF-A0A1B6HQB3-F1
#
_entry.id   AF-A0A1B6HQB3-F1
#
_cell.length_a   1.000
_cell.length_b   1.000
_cell.length_c   1.000
_cell.angle_alpha   90.00
_cell.angle_beta   90.00
_cell.angle_gamma   90.00
#
_symmetry.space_group_name_H-M   'P 1'
#
loop_
_entity.id
_entity.type
_entity.pdbx_description
1 polymer ?
#
loop_
_entity_poly.entity_id
_entity_poly.type
_entity_poly.pdbx_seq_one_letter_code
_entity_poly.pdbx_strand_id
1 'polypeptide(L)'
;MAEVDPETLLEWLKMGQGDERDMQLIALEQLCMLLLMSDNVDRCFESCPPRSFLPALCQIFLDECAPDNVLEVTARAITYYLDVSAECTRRIVAMDGAVKAICNRLVVAEVASRTSRDLAEQCIKVLELICSREAGAVFEAGGLACVLSFIRDYASRVHKDTLHSAMTVVSRLCTKMEPADPTLPACVQALSTLLRHEDSHVADGALRCFASLSDRFTRRGVDPAPLAEHGLVSELLTRLSNAAG
;
A
#
# COMPACT_ATOMS: atom_id res chain seq x y z
N MET A 1 4.29 17.44 30.04
CA MET A 1 5.33 17.52 28.99
C MET A 1 5.05 18.79 28.23
N ALA A 2 6.04 19.66 28.03
CA ALA A 2 5.82 20.89 27.27
C ALA A 2 5.38 20.53 25.84
N GLU A 3 4.35 21.20 25.32
CA GLU A 3 3.96 21.06 23.92
C GLU A 3 5.16 21.47 23.05
N VAL A 4 5.70 20.51 22.30
CA VAL A 4 6.77 20.78 21.33
C VAL A 4 6.15 21.54 20.17
N ASP A 5 6.71 22.71 19.84
CA ASP A 5 6.22 23.54 18.75
C ASP A 5 6.30 22.79 17.40
N PRO A 6 5.33 22.94 16.48
CA PRO A 6 5.34 22.23 15.21
C PRO A 6 6.56 22.50 14.33
N GLU A 7 7.18 23.68 14.41
CA GLU A 7 8.42 23.95 13.67
C GLU A 7 9.57 23.07 14.19
N THR A 8 9.67 22.92 15.51
CA THR A 8 10.66 22.02 16.14
C THR A 8 10.41 20.57 15.77
N LEU A 9 9.14 20.13 15.71
CA LEU A 9 8.80 18.79 15.24
C LEU A 9 9.27 18.58 13.80
N LEU A 10 9.00 19.53 12.91
CA LEU A 10 9.42 19.42 11.51
C LEU A 10 10.94 19.39 11.35
N GLU A 11 11.68 20.12 12.18
CA GLU A 11 13.14 20.04 12.21
C GLU A 11 13.62 18.65 12.61
N TRP A 12 13.10 18.09 13.71
CA TRP A 12 13.47 16.76 14.18
C TRP A 12 13.11 15.64 13.19
N LEU A 13 12.00 15.77 12.45
CA LEU A 13 11.66 14.83 11.38
C LEU A 13 12.72 14.77 10.27
N LYS A 14 13.42 15.88 10.02
CA LYS A 14 14.45 15.98 8.99
C LYS A 14 15.83 15.52 9.49
N MET A 15 16.00 15.34 10.80
CA MET A 15 17.21 14.76 11.38
C MET A 15 17.17 13.24 11.20
N GLY A 16 18.22 12.63 10.68
CA GLY A 16 18.15 11.26 10.13
C GLY A 16 19.43 10.45 10.24
N GLN A 17 20.41 10.88 11.05
CA GLN A 17 21.70 10.22 11.14
C GLN A 17 22.10 9.93 12.59
N GLY A 18 22.58 8.70 12.84
CA GLY A 18 23.10 8.29 14.15
C GLY A 18 22.10 8.50 15.29
N ASP A 19 22.57 9.12 16.38
CA ASP A 19 21.80 9.39 17.60
C ASP A 19 20.58 10.30 17.37
N GLU A 20 20.50 10.99 16.22
CA GLU A 20 19.35 11.81 15.87
C GLU A 20 18.09 10.99 15.56
N ARG A 21 18.20 9.68 15.34
CA ARG A 21 17.07 8.79 15.06
C ARG A 21 16.09 8.69 16.23
N ASP A 22 16.58 8.76 17.46
CA ASP A 22 15.71 8.77 18.63
C ASP A 22 14.89 10.06 18.69
N MET A 23 15.49 11.21 18.33
CA MET A 23 14.77 12.47 18.19
C MET A 23 13.75 12.43 17.05
N GLN A 24 14.12 11.85 15.90
CA GLN A 24 13.22 11.65 14.77
C GLN A 24 12.01 10.79 15.17
N LEU A 25 12.22 9.72 15.95
CA LEU A 25 11.15 8.86 16.44
C LEU A 25 10.22 9.58 17.42
N ILE A 26 10.77 10.34 18.37
CA ILE A 26 9.97 11.16 19.30
C ILE A 26 9.10 12.16 18.52
N ALA A 27 9.67 12.81 17.50
CA ALA A 27 8.94 13.75 16.66
C ALA A 27 7.79 13.07 15.88
N LEU A 28 8.05 11.88 15.34
CA LEU A 28 7.06 11.06 14.66
C LEU A 28 5.91 10.64 15.58
N GLU A 29 6.22 10.18 16.79
CA GLU A 29 5.21 9.78 17.79
C GLU A 29 4.35 10.97 18.23
N GLN A 30 4.97 12.11 18.49
CA GLN A 30 4.27 13.35 18.84
C GLN A 30 3.38 13.83 17.68
N LEU A 31 3.88 13.80 16.44
CA LEU A 31 3.08 14.13 15.27
C LEU A 31 1.88 13.18 15.14
N CYS A 32 2.09 11.87 15.26
CA CYS A 32 1.02 10.88 15.25
C CYS A 32 -0.06 11.18 16.30
N MET A 33 0.35 11.56 17.52
CA MET A 33 -0.59 11.93 18.59
C MET A 33 -1.39 13.19 18.23
N LEU A 34 -0.72 14.23 17.71
CA LEU A 34 -1.39 15.47 17.28
C LEU A 34 -2.40 15.21 16.15
N LEU A 35 -2.03 14.42 15.14
CA LEU A 35 -2.92 14.09 14.02
C LEU A 35 -4.12 13.25 14.47
N LEU A 36 -3.91 12.26 15.34
CA LEU A 36 -4.95 11.34 15.80
C LEU A 36 -5.95 12.01 16.76
N MET A 37 -5.47 12.91 17.62
CA MET A 37 -6.29 13.58 18.63
C MET A 37 -6.98 14.84 18.11
N SER A 38 -6.66 15.29 16.90
CA SER A 38 -7.29 16.49 16.35
C SER A 38 -8.75 16.24 16.01
N ASP A 39 -9.63 17.05 16.60
CA ASP A 39 -11.06 17.10 16.29
C ASP A 39 -11.39 18.11 15.17
N ASN A 40 -10.39 18.86 14.70
CA ASN A 40 -10.53 19.92 13.71
C ASN A 40 -9.44 19.85 12.64
N VAL A 41 -9.86 19.66 11.39
CA VAL A 41 -8.95 19.52 10.23
C VAL A 41 -8.18 20.81 9.96
N ASP A 42 -8.84 21.97 10.03
CA ASP A 42 -8.22 23.26 9.72
C ASP A 42 -7.12 23.58 10.74
N ARG A 43 -7.40 23.43 12.04
CA ARG A 43 -6.37 23.63 13.09
C ARG A 43 -5.22 22.64 12.99
N CYS A 44 -5.53 21.39 12.65
CA CYS A 44 -4.52 20.36 12.42
C CYS A 44 -3.57 20.77 11.28
N PHE A 45 -4.11 21.26 10.16
CA PHE A 45 -3.32 21.67 9.01
C PHE A 45 -2.68 23.05 9.15
N GLU A 46 -3.21 23.92 10.02
CA GLU A 46 -2.52 25.15 10.44
C GLU A 46 -1.27 24.81 11.26
N SER A 47 -1.39 23.87 12.19
CA SER A 47 -0.29 23.48 13.10
C SER A 47 0.72 22.59 12.39
N CYS A 48 0.25 21.56 11.70
CA CYS A 48 1.07 20.55 11.03
C CYS A 48 0.75 20.50 9.52
N PRO A 49 1.11 21.53 8.74
CA PRO A 49 0.70 21.66 7.35
C PRO A 49 1.17 20.50 6.46
N PRO A 50 0.26 19.82 5.73
CA PRO A 50 0.62 18.70 4.84
C PRO A 50 1.67 19.07 3.79
N ARG A 51 1.76 20.36 3.43
CA ARG A 51 2.73 20.86 2.43
C ARG A 51 4.19 20.76 2.90
N SER A 52 4.46 20.79 4.20
CA SER A 52 5.82 20.69 4.74
C SER A 52 6.08 19.34 5.39
N PHE A 53 5.07 18.78 6.09
CA PHE A 53 5.22 17.52 6.82
C PHE A 53 5.20 16.29 5.91
N LEU A 54 4.29 16.18 4.94
CA LEU A 54 4.28 15.02 4.03
C LEU A 54 5.60 14.88 3.26
N PRO A 55 6.23 15.99 2.80
CA PRO A 55 7.54 15.85 2.19
C PRO A 55 8.64 15.34 3.10
N ALA A 56 8.66 15.78 4.36
CA ALA A 56 9.59 15.26 5.35
C ALA A 56 9.36 13.75 5.59
N LEU A 57 8.12 13.32 5.76
CA LEU A 57 7.77 11.91 5.96
C LEU A 57 8.15 11.03 4.75
N CYS A 58 7.91 11.50 3.53
CA CYS A 58 8.33 10.77 2.33
C CYS A 58 9.86 10.69 2.22
N GLN A 59 10.58 11.72 2.66
CA GLN A 59 12.05 11.70 2.68
C GLN A 59 12.60 10.62 3.63
N ILE A 60 11.91 10.35 4.75
CA ILE A 60 12.26 9.24 5.66
C ILE A 60 12.08 7.89 4.95
N PHE A 61 11.04 7.73 4.13
CA PHE A 61 10.84 6.51 3.33
C PHE A 61 11.91 6.30 2.27
N LEU A 62 12.40 7.39 1.67
CA LEU A 62 13.46 7.38 0.67
C LEU A 62 14.84 7.07 1.27
N ASP A 63 14.98 7.15 2.58
CA ASP A 63 16.20 6.80 3.28
C ASP A 63 16.32 5.28 3.45
N GLU A 64 17.23 4.67 2.68
CA GLU A 64 17.48 3.23 2.71
C GLU A 64 18.00 2.74 4.06
N CYS A 65 18.63 3.62 4.85
CA CYS A 65 19.16 3.31 6.19
C CYS A 65 18.14 3.53 7.31
N ALA A 66 16.93 4.02 7.00
CA ALA A 66 15.89 4.20 8.00
C ALA A 66 15.46 2.84 8.60
N PRO A 67 15.46 2.71 9.94
CA PRO A 67 15.08 1.47 10.60
C PRO A 67 13.56 1.25 10.57
N ASP A 68 13.12 -0.01 10.67
CA ASP A 68 11.71 -0.38 10.51
C ASP A 68 10.77 0.31 11.50
N ASN A 69 11.21 0.54 12.75
CA ASN A 69 10.39 1.25 13.75
C ASN A 69 10.14 2.71 13.37
N VAL A 70 11.13 3.40 12.80
CA VAL A 70 10.97 4.79 12.32
C VAL A 70 10.04 4.81 11.11
N LEU A 71 10.22 3.87 10.17
CA LEU A 71 9.38 3.77 8.97
C LEU A 71 7.93 3.40 9.32
N GLU A 72 7.71 2.55 10.32
CA GLU A 72 6.38 2.15 10.77
C GLU A 72 5.60 3.36 11.28
N VAL A 73 6.18 4.15 12.20
CA VAL A 73 5.53 5.36 12.70
C VAL A 73 5.37 6.40 11.60
N THR A 74 6.31 6.48 10.65
CA THR A 74 6.20 7.33 9.46
C THR A 74 4.99 6.95 8.61
N ALA A 75 4.78 5.65 8.33
CA ALA A 75 3.61 5.17 7.59
C ALA A 75 2.30 5.47 8.31
N ARG A 76 2.30 5.34 9.65
CA ARG A 76 1.15 5.69 10.49
C ARG A 76 0.82 7.18 10.42
N ALA A 77 1.82 8.06 10.49
CA ALA A 77 1.63 9.49 10.33
C ALA A 77 1.08 9.85 8.93
N ILE A 78 1.59 9.22 7.87
CA ILE A 78 1.06 9.38 6.51
C ILE A 78 -0.40 8.93 6.44
N THR A 79 -0.72 7.77 7.03
CA THR A 79 -2.10 7.25 7.10
C THR A 79 -3.03 8.28 7.75
N TYR A 80 -2.65 8.85 8.90
CA TYR A 80 -3.47 9.87 9.55
C TYR A 80 -3.67 11.12 8.68
N TYR A 81 -2.66 11.59 7.96
CA TYR A 81 -2.85 12.69 7.01
C TYR A 81 -3.83 12.36 5.88
N LEU A 82 -3.81 11.12 5.40
CA LEU A 82 -4.70 10.64 4.35
C LEU A 82 -6.14 10.41 4.85
N ASP A 83 -6.30 9.99 6.10
CA ASP A 83 -7.60 9.86 6.79
C ASP A 83 -8.23 11.23 7.04
N VAL A 84 -7.43 12.23 7.42
CA VAL A 84 -7.88 13.62 7.59
C VAL A 84 -8.27 14.25 6.24
N SER A 85 -7.46 14.03 5.19
CA SER A 85 -7.81 14.49 3.85
C SER A 85 -7.19 13.62 2.76
N ALA A 86 -8.06 12.99 1.96
CA ALA A 86 -7.63 12.23 0.79
C ALA A 86 -6.94 13.10 -0.28
N GLU A 87 -7.00 14.44 -0.21
CA GLU A 87 -6.24 15.32 -1.12
C GLU A 87 -4.73 15.28 -0.89
N CYS A 88 -4.30 14.84 0.29
CA CYS A 88 -2.89 14.66 0.65
C CYS A 88 -2.18 13.64 -0.26
N THR A 89 -2.91 12.68 -0.86
CA THR A 89 -2.36 11.69 -1.81
C THR A 89 -1.55 12.34 -2.93
N ARG A 90 -2.03 13.45 -3.51
CA ARG A 90 -1.34 14.19 -4.58
C ARG A 90 0.03 14.73 -4.17
N ARG A 91 0.25 15.04 -2.89
CA ARG A 91 1.54 15.53 -2.39
C ARG A 91 2.56 14.39 -2.27
N ILE A 92 2.11 13.20 -1.89
CA ILE A 92 2.96 12.02 -1.76
C ILE A 92 3.43 11.58 -3.15
N VAL A 93 2.52 11.49 -4.13
CA VAL A 93 2.89 11.07 -5.49
C VAL A 93 3.73 12.11 -6.24
N ALA A 94 3.67 13.37 -5.84
CA ALA A 94 4.54 14.42 -6.37
C ALA A 94 6.00 14.31 -5.90
N MET A 95 6.27 13.48 -4.88
CA MET A 95 7.63 13.16 -4.47
C MET A 95 8.17 11.96 -5.23
N ASP A 96 9.19 12.24 -6.05
CA ASP A 96 9.81 11.21 -6.86
C ASP A 96 10.35 10.06 -6.00
N GLY A 97 10.06 8.84 -6.43
CA GLY A 97 10.45 7.61 -5.73
C GLY A 97 9.67 7.29 -4.45
N ALA A 98 8.87 8.19 -3.87
CA ALA A 98 8.24 7.96 -2.57
C ALA A 98 7.29 6.74 -2.56
N VAL A 99 6.40 6.64 -3.55
CA VAL A 99 5.49 5.49 -3.68
C VAL A 99 6.26 4.19 -3.93
N LYS A 100 7.32 4.26 -4.74
CA LYS A 100 8.18 3.10 -5.01
C LYS A 100 8.91 2.64 -3.75
N ALA A 101 9.40 3.56 -2.93
CA ALA A 101 10.03 3.25 -1.65
C ALA A 101 9.06 2.53 -0.70
N ILE A 102 7.81 3.01 -0.60
CA ILE A 102 6.76 2.34 0.19
C ILE A 102 6.49 0.92 -0.35
N CYS A 103 6.34 0.76 -1.67
CA CYS A 103 6.16 -0.56 -2.30
C CYS A 103 7.33 -1.51 -2.01
N ASN A 104 8.58 -1.03 -2.10
CA ASN A 104 9.78 -1.84 -1.88
C ASN A 104 9.87 -2.39 -0.46
N ARG A 105 9.32 -1.69 0.56
CA ARG A 105 9.30 -2.20 1.94
C ARG A 105 8.46 -3.46 2.08
N LEU A 106 7.49 -3.72 1.20
CA LEU A 106 6.73 -4.98 1.18
C LEU A 106 7.56 -6.19 0.71
N VAL A 107 8.60 -5.95 -0.09
CA VAL A 107 9.45 -6.99 -0.66
C VAL A 107 10.69 -7.22 0.20
N VAL A 108 11.28 -6.14 0.72
CA VAL A 108 12.52 -6.17 1.51
C VAL A 108 12.27 -6.52 2.96
N ALA A 109 11.06 -6.28 3.49
CA ALA A 109 10.73 -6.70 4.85
C ALA A 109 10.83 -8.23 4.94
N GLU A 110 11.95 -8.74 5.44
CA GLU A 110 11.96 -10.04 6.08
C GLU A 110 11.00 -9.91 7.25
N VAL A 111 9.77 -10.44 7.11
CA VAL A 111 8.77 -10.49 8.18
C VAL A 111 9.20 -11.54 9.24
N ALA A 112 10.45 -11.44 9.66
CA ALA A 112 11.11 -12.21 10.71
C ALA A 112 10.89 -11.53 12.07
N SER A 113 10.81 -10.20 12.11
CA SER A 113 10.52 -9.45 13.33
C SER A 113 9.05 -9.00 13.40
N ARG A 114 8.60 -8.65 14.61
CA ARG A 114 7.26 -8.06 14.80
C ARG A 114 7.20 -6.67 14.15
N THR A 115 8.20 -5.83 14.36
CA THR A 115 8.25 -4.46 13.82
C THR A 115 8.22 -4.43 12.29
N SER A 116 8.96 -5.32 11.62
CA SER A 116 8.93 -5.44 10.15
C SER A 116 7.55 -5.88 9.63
N ARG A 117 6.81 -6.68 10.41
CA ARG A 117 5.42 -7.04 10.09
C ARG A 117 4.52 -5.82 10.20
N ASP A 118 4.57 -5.14 11.35
CA ASP A 118 3.74 -3.96 11.63
C ASP A 118 4.00 -2.88 10.56
N LEU A 119 5.26 -2.67 10.15
CA LEU A 119 5.63 -1.81 9.02
C LEU A 119 4.96 -2.24 7.70
N ALA A 120 5.01 -3.52 7.35
CA ALA A 120 4.41 -4.01 6.11
C ALA A 120 2.89 -3.81 6.10
N GLU A 121 2.22 -4.04 7.23
CA GLU A 121 0.79 -3.77 7.39
C GLU A 121 0.47 -2.28 7.22
N GLN A 122 1.26 -1.39 7.83
CA GLN A 122 1.10 0.05 7.65
C GLN A 122 1.38 0.49 6.20
N CYS A 123 2.36 -0.11 5.52
CA CYS A 123 2.62 0.17 4.10
C CYS A 123 1.43 -0.22 3.22
N ILE A 124 0.81 -1.38 3.46
CA ILE A 124 -0.44 -1.77 2.76
C ILE A 124 -1.54 -0.74 3.00
N LYS A 125 -1.70 -0.25 4.23
CA LYS A 125 -2.71 0.75 4.54
C LYS A 125 -2.47 2.07 3.80
N VAL A 126 -1.24 2.56 3.80
CA VAL A 126 -0.84 3.76 3.03
C VAL A 126 -1.12 3.57 1.54
N LEU A 127 -0.74 2.42 0.97
CA LEU A 127 -0.98 2.12 -0.44
C LEU A 127 -2.47 2.02 -0.77
N GLU A 128 -3.30 1.46 0.11
CA GLU A 128 -4.76 1.42 -0.05
C GLU A 128 -5.36 2.83 -0.18
N LEU A 129 -4.93 3.74 0.70
CA LEU A 129 -5.38 5.12 0.71
C LEU A 129 -4.88 5.90 -0.51
N ILE A 130 -3.60 5.77 -0.88
CA ILE A 130 -3.06 6.39 -2.11
C ILE A 130 -3.79 5.85 -3.34
N CYS A 131 -3.96 4.54 -3.44
CA CYS A 131 -4.59 3.88 -4.58
C CYS A 131 -6.08 4.25 -4.75
N SER A 132 -6.72 4.86 -3.74
CA SER A 132 -8.10 5.36 -3.85
C SER A 132 -8.26 6.49 -4.87
N ARG A 133 -7.21 7.28 -5.08
CA ARG A 133 -7.20 8.42 -6.02
C ARG A 133 -6.10 8.32 -7.06
N GLU A 134 -4.93 7.82 -6.66
CA GLU A 134 -3.70 7.83 -7.44
C GLU A 134 -3.25 6.41 -7.82
N ALA A 135 -4.20 5.54 -8.20
CA ALA A 135 -3.91 4.15 -8.60
C ALA A 135 -2.90 4.05 -9.75
N GLY A 136 -2.83 5.05 -10.64
CA GLY A 136 -1.83 5.09 -11.71
C GLY A 136 -0.41 5.18 -11.16
N ALA A 137 -0.16 6.10 -10.24
CA ALA A 137 1.16 6.27 -9.61
C ALA A 137 1.60 5.01 -8.85
N VAL A 138 0.68 4.33 -8.16
CA VAL A 138 0.99 3.07 -7.47
C VAL A 138 1.28 1.94 -8.47
N PHE A 139 0.58 1.89 -9.59
CA PHE A 139 0.85 0.92 -10.66
C PHE A 139 2.23 1.13 -11.29
N GLU A 140 2.54 2.37 -11.67
CA GLU A 140 3.85 2.77 -12.25
C GLU A 140 5.02 2.51 -11.29
N ALA A 141 4.79 2.64 -9.98
CA ALA A 141 5.75 2.30 -8.94
C ALA A 141 5.96 0.79 -8.74
N GLY A 142 5.29 -0.08 -9.53
CA GLY A 142 5.40 -1.54 -9.41
C GLY A 142 4.57 -2.13 -8.26
N GLY A 143 3.61 -1.37 -7.71
CA GLY A 143 2.84 -1.77 -6.53
C GLY A 143 2.07 -3.07 -6.71
N LEU A 144 1.59 -3.38 -7.92
CA LEU A 144 0.84 -4.61 -8.17
C LEU A 144 1.69 -5.87 -7.88
N ALA A 145 2.92 -5.91 -8.41
CA ALA A 145 3.82 -7.03 -8.19
C ALA A 145 4.26 -7.13 -6.71
N CYS A 146 4.51 -6.00 -6.06
CA CYS A 146 4.90 -5.95 -4.65
C CYS A 146 3.78 -6.48 -3.74
N VAL A 147 2.54 -6.02 -3.94
CA VAL A 147 1.40 -6.43 -3.11
C VAL A 147 0.99 -7.89 -3.38
N LEU A 148 1.02 -8.35 -4.63
CA LEU A 148 0.77 -9.77 -4.94
C LEU A 148 1.80 -10.69 -4.27
N SER A 149 3.08 -10.30 -4.28
CA SER A 149 4.14 -11.05 -3.60
C SER A 149 3.95 -11.04 -2.08
N PHE A 150 3.58 -9.89 -1.51
CA PHE A 150 3.26 -9.77 -0.09
C PHE A 150 2.14 -10.73 0.35
N ILE A 151 1.04 -10.80 -0.42
CA ILE A 151 -0.07 -11.70 -0.10
C ILE A 151 0.42 -13.16 -0.17
N ARG A 152 1.14 -13.53 -1.23
CA ARG A 152 1.67 -14.88 -1.41
C ARG A 152 2.56 -15.31 -0.24
N ASP A 153 3.45 -14.44 0.19
CA ASP A 153 4.51 -14.80 1.14
C ASP A 153 4.07 -14.64 2.61
N TYR A 154 3.08 -13.76 2.88
CA TYR A 154 2.75 -13.35 4.25
C TYR A 154 1.28 -13.47 4.64
N ALA A 155 0.38 -13.98 3.78
CA ALA A 155 -1.05 -14.10 4.12
C ALA A 155 -1.34 -14.80 5.45
N SER A 156 -0.58 -15.84 5.80
CA SER A 156 -0.78 -16.56 7.07
C SER A 156 -0.22 -15.84 8.31
N ARG A 157 0.51 -14.74 8.12
CA ARG A 157 1.28 -14.06 9.17
C ARG A 157 0.79 -12.65 9.50
N VAL A 158 -0.14 -12.11 8.74
CA VAL A 158 -0.67 -10.74 8.92
C VAL A 158 -2.14 -10.76 9.28
N HIS A 159 -2.67 -9.62 9.74
CA HIS A 159 -4.09 -9.49 10.03
C HIS A 159 -4.96 -9.67 8.77
N LYS A 160 -6.16 -10.25 8.95
CA LYS A 160 -7.13 -10.44 7.85
C LYS A 160 -7.53 -9.12 7.19
N ASP A 161 -7.71 -8.07 7.99
CA ASP A 161 -8.03 -6.73 7.49
C ASP A 161 -6.92 -6.22 6.57
N THR A 162 -5.64 -6.46 6.92
CA THR A 162 -4.51 -6.14 6.04
C THR A 162 -4.58 -6.89 4.73
N LEU A 163 -4.94 -8.17 4.72
CA LEU A 163 -5.13 -8.92 3.48
C LEU A 163 -6.26 -8.37 2.62
N HIS A 164 -7.35 -7.95 3.24
CA HIS A 164 -8.49 -7.36 2.52
C HIS A 164 -8.12 -6.00 1.93
N SER A 165 -7.35 -5.17 2.66
CA SER A 165 -6.78 -3.93 2.14
C SER A 165 -5.78 -4.20 1.00
N ALA A 166 -4.91 -5.20 1.13
CA ALA A 166 -3.98 -5.60 0.08
C ALA A 166 -4.75 -6.03 -1.18
N MET A 167 -5.81 -6.82 -1.04
CA MET A 167 -6.65 -7.21 -2.18
C MET A 167 -7.47 -6.06 -2.77
N THR A 168 -7.82 -5.05 -1.98
CA THR A 168 -8.41 -3.80 -2.48
C THR A 168 -7.42 -3.05 -3.37
N VAL A 169 -6.15 -2.99 -2.97
CA VAL A 169 -5.07 -2.43 -3.80
C VAL A 169 -4.91 -3.23 -5.09
N VAL A 170 -4.74 -4.55 -5.01
CA VAL A 170 -4.59 -5.43 -6.19
C VAL A 170 -5.76 -5.24 -7.17
N SER A 171 -7.01 -5.25 -6.67
CA SER A 171 -8.20 -5.09 -7.50
C SER A 171 -8.20 -3.76 -8.26
N ARG A 172 -7.82 -2.66 -7.62
CA ARG A 172 -7.72 -1.35 -8.27
C ARG A 172 -6.58 -1.31 -9.29
N LEU A 173 -5.42 -1.87 -8.96
CA LEU A 173 -4.26 -1.87 -9.84
C LEU A 173 -4.45 -2.76 -11.08
N CYS A 174 -5.16 -3.88 -10.96
CA CYS A 174 -5.55 -4.70 -12.12
C CYS A 174 -6.38 -3.91 -13.14
N THR A 175 -7.13 -2.88 -12.73
CA THR A 175 -7.85 -2.01 -13.69
C THR A 175 -6.91 -1.13 -14.52
N LYS A 176 -5.64 -0.98 -14.14
CA LYS A 176 -4.63 -0.19 -14.86
C LYS A 176 -3.79 -1.02 -15.82
N MET A 177 -3.85 -2.35 -15.68
CA MET A 177 -3.09 -3.27 -16.52
C MET A 177 -3.66 -3.33 -17.95
N GLU A 178 -2.76 -3.33 -18.92
CA GLU A 178 -3.04 -3.45 -20.34
C GLU A 178 -2.59 -4.83 -20.86
N PRO A 179 -3.25 -5.38 -21.92
CA PRO A 179 -2.88 -6.68 -22.49
C PRO A 179 -1.42 -6.80 -22.95
N ALA A 180 -0.79 -5.66 -23.30
CA ALA A 180 0.59 -5.60 -23.76
C ALA A 180 1.62 -5.47 -22.62
N ASP A 181 1.18 -5.36 -21.36
CA ASP A 181 2.10 -5.18 -20.24
C ASP A 181 2.99 -6.41 -20.05
N PRO A 182 4.32 -6.24 -19.95
CA PRO A 182 5.25 -7.36 -19.82
C PRO A 182 5.09 -8.12 -18.50
N THR A 183 4.47 -7.51 -17.50
CA THR A 183 4.21 -8.10 -16.18
C THR A 183 2.89 -8.88 -16.11
N LEU A 184 2.06 -8.83 -17.15
CA LEU A 184 0.76 -9.51 -17.19
C LEU A 184 0.86 -11.02 -16.90
N PRO A 185 1.78 -11.81 -17.49
CA PRO A 185 1.85 -13.25 -17.22
C PRO A 185 2.08 -13.57 -15.74
N ALA A 186 2.99 -12.83 -15.08
CA ALA A 186 3.26 -12.98 -13.66
C ALA A 186 2.04 -12.59 -12.80
N CYS A 187 1.31 -11.55 -13.20
CA CYS A 187 0.06 -11.14 -12.55
C CYS A 187 -1.01 -12.24 -12.65
N VAL A 188 -1.25 -12.77 -13.86
CA VAL A 188 -2.22 -13.87 -14.10
C VAL A 188 -1.86 -15.08 -13.24
N GLN A 189 -0.60 -15.49 -13.22
CA GLN A 189 -0.15 -16.62 -12.40
C GLN A 189 -0.41 -16.40 -10.90
N ALA A 190 -0.09 -15.21 -10.39
CA ALA A 190 -0.30 -14.87 -8.99
C ALA A 190 -1.80 -14.87 -8.64
N LEU A 191 -2.64 -14.21 -9.46
CA LEU A 191 -4.09 -14.20 -9.28
C LEU A 191 -4.69 -15.60 -9.34
N SER A 192 -4.22 -16.47 -10.24
CA SER A 192 -4.67 -17.85 -10.32
C SER A 192 -4.37 -18.66 -9.06
N THR A 193 -3.24 -18.37 -8.39
CA THR A 193 -2.94 -18.98 -7.09
C THR A 193 -3.89 -18.46 -6.01
N LEU A 194 -4.20 -17.17 -6.02
CA LEU A 194 -5.12 -16.54 -5.07
C LEU A 194 -6.58 -17.02 -5.22
N LEU A 195 -6.99 -17.53 -6.37
CA LEU A 195 -8.33 -18.13 -6.54
C LEU A 195 -8.58 -19.31 -5.61
N ARG A 196 -7.54 -19.98 -5.13
CA ARG A 196 -7.64 -21.13 -4.22
C ARG A 196 -7.30 -20.77 -2.76
N HIS A 197 -7.24 -19.49 -2.46
CA HIS A 197 -6.92 -19.02 -1.12
C HIS A 197 -8.04 -19.38 -0.13
N GLU A 198 -7.67 -19.75 1.10
CA GLU A 198 -8.63 -20.18 2.15
C GLU A 198 -9.57 -19.04 2.60
N ASP A 199 -9.07 -17.80 2.58
CA ASP A 199 -9.89 -16.61 2.82
C ASP A 199 -10.73 -16.27 1.56
N SER A 200 -12.06 -16.35 1.69
CA SER A 200 -12.99 -16.12 0.59
C SER A 200 -12.92 -14.69 0.04
N HIS A 201 -12.60 -13.69 0.86
CA HIS A 201 -12.48 -12.31 0.39
C HIS A 201 -11.30 -12.17 -0.58
N VAL A 202 -10.20 -12.86 -0.30
CA VAL A 202 -9.03 -12.91 -1.18
C VAL A 202 -9.35 -13.65 -2.47
N ALA A 203 -9.98 -14.82 -2.36
CA ALA A 203 -10.32 -15.63 -3.53
C ALA A 203 -11.32 -14.93 -4.46
N ASP A 204 -12.33 -14.26 -3.89
CA ASP A 204 -13.31 -13.46 -4.65
C ASP A 204 -12.70 -12.17 -5.19
N GLY A 205 -11.75 -11.58 -4.46
CA GLY A 205 -10.95 -10.45 -4.94
C GLY A 205 -10.16 -10.81 -6.19
N ALA A 206 -9.51 -11.99 -6.22
CA ALA A 206 -8.79 -12.48 -7.39
C ALA A 206 -9.72 -12.70 -8.58
N LEU A 207 -10.93 -13.23 -8.34
CA LEU A 207 -11.95 -13.38 -9.38
C LEU A 207 -12.38 -12.02 -9.96
N ARG A 208 -12.60 -11.01 -9.12
CA ARG A 208 -12.88 -9.63 -9.57
C ARG A 208 -11.74 -9.02 -10.38
N CYS A 209 -10.49 -9.35 -10.05
CA CYS A 209 -9.33 -8.94 -10.84
C CYS A 209 -9.37 -9.55 -12.24
N PHE A 210 -9.64 -10.86 -12.36
CA PHE A 210 -9.80 -11.50 -13.66
C PHE A 210 -10.94 -10.91 -14.49
N ALA A 211 -12.07 -10.57 -13.86
CA ALA A 211 -13.16 -9.88 -14.55
C ALA A 211 -12.70 -8.51 -15.11
N SER A 212 -11.93 -7.75 -14.32
CA SER A 212 -11.38 -6.45 -14.74
C SER A 212 -10.38 -6.59 -15.90
N LEU A 213 -9.50 -7.59 -15.83
CA LEU A 213 -8.55 -7.89 -16.92
C LEU A 213 -9.31 -8.31 -18.18
N SER A 214 -10.31 -9.18 -18.06
CA SER A 214 -11.13 -9.63 -19.19
C SER A 214 -11.87 -8.46 -19.89
N ASP A 215 -12.40 -7.51 -19.11
CA ASP A 215 -12.99 -6.27 -19.65
C ASP A 215 -11.94 -5.44 -20.42
N ARG A 216 -10.70 -5.35 -19.90
CA ARG A 216 -9.59 -4.67 -20.61
C ARG A 216 -9.25 -5.31 -21.95
N PHE A 217 -9.11 -6.64 -21.98
CA PHE A 217 -8.88 -7.39 -23.22
C PHE A 217 -10.00 -7.16 -24.24
N THR A 218 -11.26 -7.23 -23.78
CA THR A 218 -12.45 -7.01 -24.61
C THR A 218 -12.45 -5.61 -25.22
N ARG A 219 -12.20 -4.56 -24.41
CA ARG A 219 -12.15 -3.16 -24.90
C ARG A 219 -11.02 -2.91 -25.89
N ARG A 220 -9.91 -3.64 -25.79
CA ARG A 220 -8.78 -3.55 -26.71
C ARG A 220 -8.93 -4.44 -27.95
N GLY A 221 -9.97 -5.29 -28.00
CA GLY A 221 -10.16 -6.25 -29.10
C GLY A 221 -9.06 -7.31 -29.16
N VAL A 222 -8.46 -7.65 -28.02
CA VAL A 222 -7.38 -8.64 -27.89
C VAL A 222 -7.96 -9.94 -27.32
N ASP A 223 -7.48 -11.08 -27.79
CA ASP A 223 -7.88 -12.40 -27.30
C ASP A 223 -7.51 -12.58 -25.81
N PRO A 224 -8.48 -12.84 -24.91
CA PRO A 224 -8.23 -13.06 -23.48
C PRO A 224 -7.63 -14.43 -23.16
N ALA A 225 -7.28 -15.27 -24.15
CA ALA A 225 -6.63 -16.56 -23.94
C ALA A 225 -5.48 -16.57 -22.90
N PRO A 226 -4.60 -15.55 -22.80
CA PRO A 226 -3.55 -15.53 -21.79
C PRO A 226 -4.07 -15.59 -20.34
N LEU A 227 -5.30 -15.10 -20.08
CA LEU A 227 -5.90 -15.14 -18.74
C LEU A 227 -6.25 -16.57 -18.29
N ALA A 228 -6.35 -17.52 -19.23
CA ALA A 228 -6.73 -18.90 -18.95
C ALA A 228 -5.52 -19.83 -18.71
N GLU A 229 -4.29 -19.37 -18.92
CA GLU A 229 -3.06 -20.19 -18.91
C GLU A 229 -2.84 -20.94 -17.59
N HIS A 230 -3.32 -20.39 -16.47
CA HIS A 230 -3.10 -20.92 -15.13
C HIS A 230 -4.37 -21.50 -14.49
N GLY A 231 -5.26 -22.07 -15.30
CA GLY A 231 -6.39 -22.89 -14.81
C GLY A 231 -7.62 -22.11 -14.36
N LEU A 232 -7.74 -20.84 -14.76
CA LEU A 232 -8.91 -20.00 -14.47
C LEU A 232 -10.23 -20.66 -14.91
N VAL A 233 -10.28 -21.21 -16.12
CA VAL A 233 -11.50 -21.82 -16.68
C VAL A 233 -11.98 -23.00 -15.83
N SER A 234 -11.06 -23.88 -15.42
CA SER A 234 -11.38 -25.02 -14.57
C SER A 234 -11.93 -24.57 -13.23
N GLU A 235 -11.32 -23.55 -12.61
CA GLU A 235 -11.78 -22.99 -11.34
C GLU A 235 -13.19 -22.38 -11.44
N LEU A 236 -13.47 -21.63 -12.51
CA LEU A 236 -14.81 -21.07 -12.76
C LEU A 236 -15.87 -22.18 -12.89
N LEU A 237 -15.56 -23.23 -13.65
CA LEU A 237 -16.47 -24.37 -13.81
C LEU A 237 -16.74 -25.08 -12.48
N THR A 238 -15.70 -25.30 -11.66
CA THR A 238 -15.84 -25.90 -10.32
C THR A 238 -16.69 -25.05 -9.38
N ARG A 239 -16.49 -23.72 -9.37
CA ARG A 239 -17.31 -22.82 -8.55
C ARG A 239 -18.77 -22.79 -9.01
N LEU A 240 -19.02 -22.76 -10.32
CA LEU A 240 -20.37 -22.81 -10.87
C LEU A 240 -21.08 -24.13 -10.56
N SER A 241 -20.39 -25.27 -10.65
CA SER A 241 -20.97 -26.57 -10.30
C SER A 241 -21.35 -26.64 -8.82
N ASN A 242 -20.53 -26.06 -7.94
CA ASN A 242 -20.80 -26.02 -6.51
C ASN A 242 -21.92 -25.04 -6.13
N ALA A 243 -22.12 -23.97 -6.91
CA ALA A 243 -23.20 -23.00 -6.68
C ALA A 243 -24.57 -23.46 -7.21
N ALA A 244 -24.59 -24.41 -8.14
CA ALA A 244 -25.81 -24.99 -8.70
C ALA A 244 -26.39 -26.15 -7.85
N GLY A 245 -25.79 -26.43 -6.68
CA GLY A 245 -26.17 -27.49 -5.74
C GLY A 245 -26.70 -26.96 -4.41
#